data_AF-A0A3L7MUY5-F1
#
_entry.id   AF-A0A3L7MUY5-F1
#
_cell.length_a   1.000
_cell.length_b   1.000
_cell.length_c   1.000
_cell.angle_alpha   90.00
_cell.angle_beta   90.00
_cell.angle_gamma   90.00
#
_symmetry.space_group_name_H-M   'P 1'
#
loop_
_entity.id
_entity.type
_entity.pdbx_description
1 polymer ?
#
loop_
_entity_poly.entity_id
_entity_poly.type
_entity_poly.pdbx_seq_one_letter_code
_entity_poly.pdbx_strand_id
1 'polypeptide(L)'
;TGALFHLAQANDQAGNDNEAIGFYEKCLKHPPIHVGVLKNLGVLYEDNNKFDKAVDCYKTALYSDPLDDQARLYLKDAQAAQTMYYSPDEDRDNSKYNQVLEVPVTDFELSVRSRNCLKKMNIRSLGDLTRVSEAQLLASKNFGETSLTEIKEMLVAKNLRLGQSLEDSTQREPVFRLPQNLTEQEMALMNRPISDLQLSVRARKCMNRLGINTMGEVMQRTADELLESRNFGMTSLSEVREKLQAMGLSLRGD
;
A
#
# COMPACT_ATOMS: atom_id res chain seq x y z
N THR A 1 -9.79 -15.76 -11.06
CA THR A 1 -10.63 -14.89 -10.20
C THR A 1 -12.10 -15.26 -10.19
N GLY A 2 -12.74 -15.50 -11.35
CA GLY A 2 -14.20 -15.78 -11.44
C GLY A 2 -14.72 -16.98 -10.64
N ALA A 3 -14.01 -18.12 -10.62
CA ALA A 3 -14.43 -19.29 -9.84
C ALA A 3 -14.40 -19.04 -8.32
N LEU A 4 -13.40 -18.31 -7.83
CA LEU A 4 -13.30 -17.91 -6.43
C LEU A 4 -14.41 -16.92 -6.05
N PHE A 5 -14.75 -16.01 -6.96
CA PHE A 5 -15.83 -15.05 -6.76
C PHE A 5 -17.20 -15.76 -6.62
N HIS A 6 -17.50 -16.73 -7.48
CA HIS A 6 -18.75 -17.50 -7.38
C HIS A 6 -18.77 -18.39 -6.13
N LEU A 7 -17.64 -18.97 -5.73
CA LEU A 7 -17.55 -19.72 -4.46
C LEU A 7 -17.77 -18.81 -3.26
N ALA A 8 -17.19 -17.61 -3.26
CA ALA A 8 -17.41 -16.62 -2.21
C ALA A 8 -18.89 -16.23 -2.12
N GLN A 9 -19.52 -15.94 -3.26
CA GLN A 9 -20.94 -15.59 -3.33
C GLN A 9 -21.85 -16.73 -2.87
N ALA A 10 -21.53 -17.99 -3.21
CA ALA A 10 -22.30 -19.13 -2.76
C ALA A 10 -22.20 -19.34 -1.25
N ASN A 11 -21.03 -19.07 -0.65
CA ASN A 11 -20.84 -19.13 0.80
C ASN A 11 -21.54 -17.98 1.53
N ASP A 12 -21.48 -16.78 0.97
CA ASP A 12 -22.21 -15.59 1.45
C ASP A 12 -23.73 -15.87 1.49
N GLN A 13 -24.29 -16.38 0.38
CA GLN A 13 -25.71 -16.78 0.31
C GLN A 13 -26.08 -17.92 1.27
N ALA A 14 -25.11 -18.75 1.65
CA ALA A 14 -25.31 -19.82 2.62
C ALA A 14 -25.16 -19.35 4.08
N GLY A 15 -24.78 -18.08 4.32
CA GLY A 15 -24.51 -17.51 5.65
C GLY A 15 -23.17 -17.92 6.25
N ASN A 16 -22.25 -18.43 5.43
CA ASN A 16 -20.90 -18.83 5.84
C ASN A 16 -19.93 -17.63 5.73
N ASP A 17 -20.22 -16.55 6.47
CA ASP A 17 -19.56 -15.24 6.27
C ASP A 17 -18.04 -15.30 6.42
N ASN A 18 -17.53 -16.07 7.38
CA ASN A 18 -16.08 -16.21 7.59
C ASN A 18 -15.38 -16.87 6.39
N GLU A 19 -16.01 -17.88 5.79
CA GLU A 19 -15.47 -18.56 4.62
C GLU A 19 -15.62 -17.69 3.37
N ALA A 20 -16.75 -16.99 3.23
CA ALA A 20 -17.01 -16.04 2.16
C ALA A 20 -15.97 -14.91 2.15
N ILE A 21 -15.70 -14.29 3.31
CA ILE A 21 -14.63 -13.30 3.49
C ILE A 21 -13.29 -13.88 3.07
N GLY A 22 -12.95 -15.09 3.53
CA GLY A 22 -11.70 -15.74 3.17
C GLY A 22 -11.55 -15.99 1.66
N PHE A 23 -12.64 -16.32 0.96
CA PHE A 23 -12.63 -16.46 -0.51
C PHE A 23 -12.55 -15.11 -1.22
N TYR A 24 -13.24 -14.08 -0.74
CA TYR A 24 -13.14 -12.73 -1.29
C TYR A 24 -11.74 -12.13 -1.08
N GLU A 25 -11.11 -12.32 0.09
CA GLU A 25 -9.72 -11.91 0.32
C GLU A 25 -8.75 -12.65 -0.63
N LYS A 26 -8.99 -13.93 -0.91
CA LYS A 26 -8.23 -14.67 -1.94
C LYS A 26 -8.46 -14.09 -3.33
N CYS A 27 -9.66 -13.63 -3.66
CA CYS A 27 -9.89 -12.91 -4.93
C CYS A 27 -9.03 -11.64 -5.02
N LEU A 28 -8.83 -10.91 -3.91
CA LEU A 28 -7.98 -9.71 -3.90
C LEU A 28 -6.49 -10.00 -4.12
N LYS A 29 -6.03 -11.21 -3.80
CA LYS A 29 -4.64 -11.63 -4.06
C LYS A 29 -4.35 -11.88 -5.54
N HIS A 30 -5.37 -11.99 -6.38
CA HIS A 30 -5.24 -12.28 -7.80
C HIS A 30 -5.89 -11.16 -8.63
N PRO A 31 -5.14 -10.14 -9.07
CA PRO A 31 -5.65 -9.15 -10.02
C PRO A 31 -5.96 -9.81 -11.38
N PRO A 32 -6.96 -9.34 -12.17
CA PRO A 32 -7.77 -8.14 -11.97
C PRO A 32 -8.81 -8.30 -10.88
N ILE A 33 -8.87 -7.29 -10.01
CA ILE A 33 -9.87 -7.23 -8.94
C ILE A 33 -11.15 -6.67 -9.53
N HIS A 34 -12.21 -7.47 -9.48
CA HIS A 34 -13.54 -7.05 -9.90
C HIS A 34 -14.15 -6.12 -8.84
N VAL A 35 -14.73 -4.99 -9.23
CA VAL A 35 -15.35 -4.01 -8.30
C VAL A 35 -16.43 -4.66 -7.42
N GLY A 36 -17.15 -5.64 -7.97
CA GLY A 36 -18.13 -6.43 -7.21
C GLY A 36 -17.53 -7.26 -6.06
N VAL A 37 -16.26 -7.70 -6.15
CA VAL A 37 -15.58 -8.37 -5.02
C VAL A 37 -15.42 -7.38 -3.87
N LEU A 38 -14.98 -6.16 -4.15
CA LEU A 38 -14.77 -5.12 -3.14
C LEU A 38 -16.08 -4.72 -2.47
N LYS A 39 -17.17 -4.57 -3.24
CA LYS A 39 -18.48 -4.22 -2.69
C LYS A 39 -19.04 -5.32 -1.80
N ASN A 40 -19.02 -6.57 -2.26
CA ASN A 40 -19.55 -7.70 -1.49
C ASN A 40 -18.71 -7.95 -0.23
N LEU A 41 -17.38 -7.84 -0.33
CA LEU A 41 -16.50 -7.94 0.83
C LEU A 41 -16.74 -6.80 1.82
N GLY A 42 -17.00 -5.58 1.33
CA GLY A 42 -17.37 -4.45 2.17
C GLY A 42 -18.63 -4.72 2.99
N VAL A 43 -19.68 -5.26 2.35
CA VAL A 43 -20.95 -5.57 3.03
C VAL A 43 -20.74 -6.63 4.10
N LEU A 44 -20.02 -7.71 3.78
CA LEU A 44 -19.67 -8.74 4.76
C LEU A 44 -18.85 -8.20 5.93
N TYR A 45 -18.01 -7.19 5.70
CA TYR A 45 -17.30 -6.51 6.78
C TYR A 45 -18.23 -5.67 7.66
N GLU A 46 -19.21 -4.96 7.09
CA GLU A 46 -20.23 -4.25 7.87
C GLU A 46 -21.05 -5.22 8.74
N ASP A 47 -21.50 -6.34 8.17
CA ASP A 47 -22.25 -7.38 8.90
C ASP A 47 -21.45 -7.95 10.07
N ASN A 48 -20.11 -7.99 9.93
CA ASN A 48 -19.17 -8.42 10.97
C ASN A 48 -18.67 -7.26 11.87
N ASN A 49 -19.29 -6.08 11.81
CA ASN A 49 -18.92 -4.86 12.55
C ASN A 49 -17.48 -4.36 12.30
N LYS A 50 -16.86 -4.74 11.19
CA LYS A 50 -15.51 -4.31 10.77
C LYS A 50 -15.61 -3.11 9.82
N PHE A 51 -16.22 -2.03 10.30
CA PHE A 51 -16.54 -0.84 9.50
C PHE A 51 -15.31 -0.21 8.83
N ASP A 52 -14.16 -0.21 9.50
CA ASP A 52 -12.88 0.29 8.96
C ASP A 52 -12.50 -0.41 7.65
N LYS A 53 -12.58 -1.74 7.64
CA LYS A 53 -12.26 -2.55 6.46
C LYS A 53 -13.31 -2.35 5.37
N ALA A 54 -14.58 -2.21 5.73
CA ALA A 54 -15.65 -1.92 4.78
C ALA A 54 -15.42 -0.58 4.06
N VAL A 55 -15.08 0.47 4.83
CA VAL A 55 -14.74 1.81 4.30
C VAL A 55 -13.58 1.71 3.29
N ASP A 56 -12.54 0.95 3.59
CA ASP A 56 -11.41 0.76 2.69
C ASP A 56 -11.81 0.01 1.41
N CYS A 57 -12.65 -1.02 1.51
CA CYS A 57 -13.20 -1.72 0.36
C CYS A 57 -13.99 -0.78 -0.56
N TYR A 58 -14.87 0.06 -0.01
CA TYR A 58 -15.69 0.99 -0.82
C TYR A 58 -14.87 2.14 -1.43
N LYS A 59 -13.88 2.68 -0.71
CA LYS A 59 -12.94 3.66 -1.29
C LYS A 59 -12.17 3.06 -2.46
N THR A 60 -11.72 1.82 -2.33
CA THR A 60 -11.00 1.11 -3.40
C THR A 60 -11.92 0.84 -4.61
N ALA A 61 -13.19 0.50 -4.35
CA ALA A 61 -14.19 0.35 -5.40
C ALA A 61 -14.41 1.66 -6.16
N LEU A 62 -14.57 2.79 -5.45
CA LEU A 62 -14.76 4.12 -6.04
C LEU A 62 -13.53 4.67 -6.74
N TYR A 63 -12.33 4.21 -6.39
CA TYR A 63 -11.12 4.54 -7.15
C TYR A 63 -11.14 3.88 -8.53
N SER A 64 -11.66 2.66 -8.60
CA SER A 64 -11.77 1.90 -9.85
C SER A 64 -12.95 2.40 -10.70
N ASP A 65 -14.07 2.72 -10.07
CA ASP A 65 -15.25 3.31 -10.71
C ASP A 65 -15.81 4.47 -9.88
N PRO A 66 -15.40 5.72 -10.17
CA PRO A 66 -15.87 6.90 -9.45
C PRO A 66 -17.37 7.21 -9.61
N LEU A 67 -18.06 6.57 -10.56
CA LEU A 67 -19.48 6.78 -10.85
C LEU A 67 -20.38 5.73 -10.19
N ASP A 68 -19.82 4.79 -9.42
CA ASP A 68 -20.62 3.79 -8.71
C ASP A 68 -21.40 4.41 -7.54
N ASP A 69 -22.67 4.76 -7.81
CA ASP A 69 -23.62 5.31 -6.85
C ASP A 69 -23.80 4.41 -5.62
N GLN A 70 -23.78 3.08 -5.83
CA GLN A 70 -24.00 2.11 -4.77
C GLN A 70 -22.77 2.03 -3.85
N ALA A 71 -21.56 2.00 -4.39
CA ALA A 71 -20.34 2.02 -3.57
C ALA A 71 -20.22 3.33 -2.77
N ARG A 72 -20.67 4.45 -3.34
CA ARG A 72 -20.72 5.74 -2.65
C ARG A 72 -21.74 5.79 -1.53
N LEU A 73 -22.89 5.13 -1.70
CA LEU A 73 -23.88 5.01 -0.64
C LEU A 73 -23.32 4.16 0.51
N TYR A 74 -22.80 2.97 0.21
CA TYR A 74 -22.21 2.09 1.21
C TYR A 74 -21.04 2.71 1.97
N LEU A 75 -20.20 3.51 1.29
CA LEU A 75 -19.14 4.26 1.97
C LEU A 75 -19.69 5.22 3.05
N LYS A 76 -20.79 5.93 2.76
CA LYS A 76 -21.39 6.87 3.72
C LYS A 76 -22.00 6.14 4.90
N ASP A 77 -22.69 5.04 4.64
CA ASP A 77 -23.33 4.21 5.66
C ASP A 77 -22.27 3.60 6.59
N ALA A 78 -21.21 3.03 6.02
CA ALA A 78 -20.08 2.46 6.78
C ALA A 78 -19.34 3.52 7.61
N GLN A 79 -19.12 4.73 7.08
CA GLN A 79 -18.50 5.83 7.84
C GLN A 79 -19.38 6.33 8.99
N ALA A 80 -20.69 6.40 8.77
CA ALA A 80 -21.63 6.77 9.83
C ALA A 80 -21.65 5.69 10.93
N ALA A 81 -21.62 4.41 10.55
CA ALA A 81 -21.55 3.29 11.48
C ALA A 81 -20.22 3.25 12.25
N GLN A 82 -19.08 3.49 11.58
CA GLN A 82 -17.77 3.64 12.20
C GLN A 82 -17.76 4.75 13.26
N THR A 83 -18.43 5.87 12.99
CA THR A 83 -18.52 6.99 13.94
C THR A 83 -19.38 6.64 15.17
N MET A 84 -20.31 5.68 15.06
CA MET A 84 -21.15 5.22 16.18
C MET A 84 -20.55 4.04 16.96
N TYR A 85 -19.78 3.17 16.32
CA TYR A 85 -19.04 2.06 16.95
C TYR A 85 -17.63 2.51 17.33
N TYR A 86 -17.58 3.31 18.38
CA TYR A 86 -16.38 3.83 19.01
C TYR A 86 -15.56 2.69 19.66
N SER A 87 -14.43 2.30 19.06
CA SER A 87 -13.43 1.41 19.69
C SER A 87 -12.36 2.23 20.40
N PRO A 88 -12.35 2.30 21.74
CA PRO A 88 -11.42 3.13 22.50
C PRO A 88 -9.93 2.75 22.33
N ASP A 89 -9.65 1.55 21.83
CA ASP A 89 -8.29 1.01 21.76
C ASP A 89 -7.51 1.48 20.51
N GLU A 90 -8.17 1.67 19.37
CA GLU A 90 -7.53 2.20 18.16
C GLU A 90 -7.30 3.72 18.27
N ASP A 91 -8.23 4.42 18.92
CA ASP A 91 -8.05 5.82 19.31
C ASP A 91 -6.90 5.98 20.30
N ARG A 92 -6.63 5.02 21.20
CA ARG A 92 -5.47 5.13 22.10
C ARG A 92 -4.16 5.10 21.34
N ASP A 93 -4.01 4.23 20.35
CA ASP A 93 -2.77 4.14 19.59
C ASP A 93 -2.61 5.29 18.59
N ASN A 94 -3.71 5.75 17.97
CA ASN A 94 -3.69 6.93 17.12
C ASN A 94 -3.51 8.24 17.93
N SER A 95 -4.11 8.32 19.12
CA SER A 95 -3.90 9.44 20.06
C SER A 95 -2.48 9.47 20.61
N LYS A 96 -1.91 8.31 20.97
CA LYS A 96 -0.50 8.22 21.37
C LYS A 96 0.41 8.66 20.22
N TYR A 97 0.12 8.20 19.00
CA TYR A 97 0.89 8.57 17.82
C TYR A 97 0.82 10.08 17.54
N ASN A 98 -0.37 10.66 17.52
CA ASN A 98 -0.56 12.11 17.35
C ASN A 98 0.09 12.91 18.48
N GLN A 99 0.00 12.43 19.73
CA GLN A 99 0.68 13.06 20.86
C GLN A 99 2.19 13.04 20.70
N VAL A 100 2.77 11.95 20.17
CA VAL A 100 4.22 11.89 19.86
C VAL A 100 4.58 12.89 18.76
N LEU A 101 3.74 13.08 17.73
CA LEU A 101 4.00 14.08 16.68
C LEU A 101 4.00 15.52 17.20
N GLU A 102 3.23 15.82 18.24
CA GLU A 102 3.18 17.15 18.87
C GLU A 102 4.39 17.46 19.76
N VAL A 103 5.21 16.45 20.11
CA VAL A 103 6.37 16.65 20.98
C VAL A 103 7.35 17.66 20.34
N PRO A 104 7.73 18.72 21.07
CA PRO A 104 8.69 19.69 20.58
C PRO A 104 10.07 19.08 20.33
N VAL A 105 10.72 19.47 19.23
CA VAL A 105 12.11 19.04 18.96
C VAL A 105 13.11 19.58 19.99
N THR A 106 12.72 20.57 20.80
CA THR A 106 13.52 21.14 21.89
C THR A 106 13.66 20.23 23.09
N ASP A 107 12.77 19.26 23.25
CA ASP A 107 12.76 18.34 24.39
C ASP A 107 13.84 17.26 24.27
N PHE A 108 14.51 17.19 23.12
CA PHE A 108 15.57 16.25 22.83
C PHE A 108 16.96 16.87 22.98
N GLU A 109 17.90 16.08 23.49
CA GLU A 109 19.31 16.46 23.63
C GLU A 109 20.03 16.48 22.27
N LEU A 110 19.72 17.48 21.47
CA LEU A 110 20.36 17.71 20.19
C LEU A 110 21.55 18.65 20.32
N SER A 111 22.55 18.46 19.45
CA SER A 111 23.68 19.40 19.38
C SER A 111 23.20 20.82 19.04
N VAL A 112 23.98 21.82 19.46
CA VAL A 112 23.68 23.24 19.19
C VAL A 112 23.52 23.49 17.68
N ARG A 113 24.28 22.77 16.85
CA ARG A 113 24.18 22.83 15.38
C ARG A 113 22.83 22.31 14.88
N SER A 114 22.42 21.12 15.33
CA SER A 114 21.14 20.51 14.97
C SER A 114 19.96 21.41 15.36
N ARG A 115 19.95 21.95 16.59
CA ARG A 115 18.89 22.88 17.06
C ARG A 115 18.82 24.17 16.25
N ASN A 116 19.96 24.79 15.95
CA ASN A 116 19.99 26.01 15.16
C ASN A 116 19.50 25.79 13.71
N CYS A 117 19.80 24.63 13.12
CA CYS A 117 19.31 24.28 11.79
C CYS A 117 17.80 24.04 11.80
N LEU A 118 17.28 23.24 12.74
CA LEU A 118 15.84 22.97 12.87
C LEU A 118 15.04 24.27 13.07
N LYS A 119 15.52 25.16 13.96
CA LYS A 119 14.91 26.47 14.18
C LYS A 119 14.88 27.33 12.92
N LYS A 120 15.96 27.32 12.13
CA LYS A 120 16.04 28.08 10.87
C LYS A 120 15.08 27.55 9.80
N MET A 121 14.83 26.24 9.79
CA MET A 121 13.85 25.60 8.91
C MET A 121 12.41 25.66 9.46
N ASN A 122 12.20 26.36 10.58
CA ASN A 122 10.91 26.47 11.27
C ASN A 122 10.30 25.11 11.66
N ILE A 123 11.15 24.12 11.92
CA ILE A 123 10.76 22.79 12.41
C ILE A 123 10.65 22.87 13.93
N ARG A 124 9.44 22.70 14.48
CA ARG A 124 9.18 22.88 15.92
C ARG A 124 8.78 21.59 16.61
N SER A 125 8.14 20.67 15.89
CA SER A 125 7.64 19.41 16.41
C SER A 125 8.23 18.20 15.67
N LEU A 126 8.08 17.01 16.25
CA LEU A 126 8.40 15.76 15.55
C LEU A 126 7.54 15.58 14.29
N GLY A 127 6.29 16.03 14.31
CA GLY A 127 5.39 16.05 13.16
C GLY A 127 5.90 16.93 12.00
N ASP A 128 6.55 18.05 12.30
CA ASP A 128 7.17 18.87 11.24
C ASP A 128 8.38 18.16 10.64
N LEU A 129 9.15 17.47 11.48
CA LEU A 129 10.36 16.77 11.08
C LEU A 129 10.07 15.56 10.19
N THR A 130 8.97 14.85 10.43
CA THR A 130 8.51 13.73 9.58
C THR A 130 8.04 14.19 8.19
N ARG A 131 7.80 15.49 8.00
CA ARG A 131 7.46 16.10 6.70
C ARG A 131 8.68 16.61 5.92
N VAL A 132 9.88 16.49 6.46
CA VAL A 132 11.10 16.96 5.81
C VAL A 132 11.96 15.77 5.42
N SER A 133 12.50 15.79 4.20
CA SER A 133 13.37 14.72 3.71
C SER A 133 14.83 14.94 4.14
N GLU A 134 15.61 13.86 4.16
CA GLU A 134 17.04 13.90 4.48
C GLU A 134 17.81 14.85 3.55
N ALA A 135 17.45 14.86 2.25
CA ALA A 135 18.05 15.72 1.26
C ALA A 135 17.81 17.21 1.55
N GLN A 136 16.61 17.56 2.05
CA GLN A 136 16.28 18.94 2.44
C GLN A 136 17.07 19.37 3.68
N LEU A 137 17.29 18.48 4.64
CA LEU A 137 18.13 18.75 5.81
C LEU A 137 19.59 18.96 5.40
N LEU A 138 20.14 18.10 4.54
CA LEU A 138 21.52 18.21 4.04
C LEU A 138 21.75 19.46 3.16
N ALA A 139 20.72 19.95 2.47
CA ALA A 139 20.80 21.17 1.69
C ALA A 139 20.90 22.45 2.54
N SER A 140 20.60 22.37 3.84
CA SER A 140 20.69 23.52 4.75
C SER A 140 22.16 23.92 5.00
N LYS A 141 22.49 25.19 4.74
CA LYS A 141 23.80 25.77 5.04
C LYS A 141 24.12 25.62 6.53
N ASN A 142 25.16 24.83 6.85
CA ASN A 142 25.64 24.44 8.19
C ASN A 142 25.02 23.18 8.80
N PHE A 143 24.24 22.41 8.05
CA PHE A 143 23.82 21.07 8.45
C PHE A 143 24.85 20.04 7.96
N GLY A 144 25.25 19.11 8.82
CA GLY A 144 26.27 18.11 8.51
C GLY A 144 25.80 16.70 8.82
N GLU A 145 26.55 15.69 8.36
CA GLU A 145 26.23 14.27 8.54
C GLU A 145 26.04 13.88 10.01
N THR A 146 26.85 14.43 10.92
CA THR A 146 26.71 14.21 12.37
C THR A 146 25.36 14.68 12.90
N SER A 147 24.89 15.86 12.47
CA SER A 147 23.57 16.36 12.83
C SER A 147 22.43 15.54 12.23
N LEU A 148 22.63 14.97 11.04
CA LEU A 148 21.65 14.06 10.42
C LEU A 148 21.50 12.78 11.23
N THR A 149 22.62 12.16 11.63
CA THR A 149 22.62 10.93 12.43
C THR A 149 21.94 11.16 13.79
N GLU A 150 22.26 12.26 14.48
CA GLU A 150 21.59 12.64 15.75
C GLU A 150 20.05 12.72 15.60
N ILE A 151 19.59 13.35 14.51
CA ILE A 151 18.16 13.51 14.25
C ILE A 151 17.50 12.17 13.91
N LYS A 152 18.18 11.31 13.14
CA LYS A 152 17.68 9.97 12.81
C LYS A 152 17.56 9.09 14.06
N GLU A 153 18.58 9.06 14.90
CA GLU A 153 18.57 8.28 16.14
C GLU A 153 17.44 8.70 17.06
N MET A 154 17.21 10.01 17.20
CA MET A 154 16.11 10.55 17.97
C MET A 154 14.74 10.12 17.42
N LEU A 155 14.54 10.18 16.11
CA LEU A 155 13.29 9.74 15.49
C LEU A 155 13.07 8.24 15.66
N VAL A 156 14.11 7.42 15.48
CA VAL A 156 14.06 5.97 15.68
C VAL A 156 13.68 5.62 17.12
N ALA A 157 14.19 6.36 18.12
CA ALA A 157 13.80 6.18 19.52
C ALA A 157 12.30 6.44 19.79
N LYS A 158 11.61 7.16 18.89
CA LYS A 158 10.16 7.39 18.92
C LYS A 158 9.38 6.58 17.88
N ASN A 159 10.03 5.59 17.25
CA ASN A 159 9.48 4.80 16.14
C ASN A 159 9.02 5.66 14.94
N LEU A 160 9.69 6.80 14.70
CA LEU A 160 9.45 7.70 13.58
C LEU A 160 10.61 7.66 12.60
N ARG A 161 10.36 8.13 11.38
CA ARG A 161 11.35 8.26 10.29
C ARG A 161 11.23 9.60 9.59
N LEU A 162 12.34 10.10 9.05
CA LEU A 162 12.36 11.31 8.22
C LEU A 162 11.57 11.08 6.94
N GLY A 163 10.78 12.06 6.53
CA GLY A 163 10.01 11.99 5.28
C GLY A 163 8.81 11.03 5.26
N GLN A 164 8.52 10.28 6.32
CA GLN A 164 7.39 9.34 6.33
C GLN A 164 6.04 10.01 6.04
N SER A 165 5.86 11.28 6.43
CA SER A 165 4.62 12.02 6.16
C SER A 165 4.59 12.60 4.73
N LEU A 166 5.74 12.76 4.07
CA LEU A 166 5.80 13.10 2.64
C LEU A 166 5.37 11.92 1.77
N GLU A 167 5.79 10.71 2.14
CA GLU A 167 5.40 9.45 1.49
C GLU A 167 3.89 9.20 1.65
N ASP A 168 3.33 9.49 2.83
CA ASP A 168 1.89 9.36 3.11
C ASP A 168 1.03 10.30 2.25
N SER A 169 1.58 11.45 1.81
CA SER A 169 0.89 12.38 0.89
C SER A 169 1.02 12.02 -0.59
N THR A 170 2.01 11.21 -0.99
CA THR A 170 2.15 10.70 -2.36
C THR A 170 1.61 9.28 -2.53
N GLN A 171 1.19 8.62 -1.44
CA GLN A 171 0.63 7.26 -1.44
C GLN A 171 -0.79 7.14 -0.89
N ARG A 172 -1.63 8.18 -1.01
CA ARG A 172 -3.09 8.01 -0.92
C ARG A 172 -3.70 7.54 -2.25
N GLU A 173 -3.08 6.55 -2.89
CA GLU A 173 -3.94 5.60 -3.61
C GLU A 173 -4.62 4.75 -2.53
N PRO A 174 -5.92 4.43 -2.64
CA PRO A 174 -6.57 3.48 -1.75
C PRO A 174 -6.02 2.09 -2.08
N VAL A 175 -4.79 1.83 -1.64
CA VAL A 175 -4.22 0.50 -1.61
C VAL A 175 -4.83 -0.13 -0.38
N PHE A 176 -5.85 -0.96 -0.58
CA PHE A 176 -6.23 -1.98 0.37
C PHE A 176 -4.93 -2.61 0.89
N ARG A 177 -4.52 -2.31 2.14
CA ARG A 177 -3.41 -3.02 2.77
C ARG A 177 -3.88 -4.45 2.88
N LEU A 178 -3.40 -5.30 1.97
CA LEU A 178 -3.45 -6.75 2.14
C LEU A 178 -3.09 -7.05 3.59
N PRO A 179 -3.77 -8.02 4.25
CA PRO A 179 -3.36 -8.47 5.56
C PRO A 179 -1.85 -8.72 5.52
N GLN A 180 -1.10 -8.05 6.39
CA GLN A 180 0.38 -8.03 6.44
C GLN A 180 1.01 -9.40 6.77
N ASN A 181 0.32 -10.50 6.48
CA ASN A 181 0.84 -11.84 6.54
C ASN A 181 0.95 -12.39 5.11
N LEU A 182 1.83 -11.80 4.30
CA LEU A 182 2.46 -12.57 3.23
C LEU A 182 3.35 -13.58 3.94
N THR A 183 3.11 -14.86 3.70
CA THR A 183 3.99 -15.92 4.20
C THR A 183 5.42 -15.68 3.72
N GLU A 184 6.43 -16.11 4.47
CA GLU A 184 7.86 -15.96 4.06
C GLU A 184 8.10 -16.48 2.63
N GLN A 185 7.32 -17.48 2.20
CA GLN A 185 7.34 -18.05 0.86
C GLN A 185 6.80 -17.07 -0.21
N GLU A 186 5.70 -16.37 0.07
CA GLU A 186 5.12 -15.35 -0.83
C GLU A 186 6.05 -14.12 -0.95
N MET A 187 6.70 -13.70 0.16
CA MET A 187 7.69 -12.62 0.14
C MET A 187 8.96 -13.01 -0.64
N ALA A 188 9.40 -14.26 -0.52
CA ALA A 188 10.54 -14.78 -1.29
C ALA A 188 10.22 -14.84 -2.80
N LEU A 189 8.98 -15.18 -3.17
CA LEU A 189 8.53 -15.18 -4.55
C LEU A 189 8.49 -13.77 -5.15
N MET A 190 8.02 -12.77 -4.41
CA MET A 190 7.94 -11.38 -4.88
C MET A 190 9.32 -10.71 -5.06
N ASN A 191 10.26 -11.00 -4.15
CA ASN A 191 11.63 -10.46 -4.19
C ASN A 191 12.53 -11.20 -5.19
N ARG A 192 12.04 -12.27 -5.82
CA ARG A 192 12.81 -13.03 -6.80
C ARG A 192 13.12 -12.15 -8.03
N PRO A 193 14.34 -12.20 -8.58
CA PRO A 193 14.68 -11.37 -9.74
C PRO A 193 14.01 -11.91 -11.01
N ILE A 194 13.61 -11.00 -11.89
CA ILE A 194 12.99 -11.33 -13.17
C ILE A 194 13.93 -12.13 -14.11
N SER A 195 15.24 -12.13 -13.83
CA SER A 195 16.22 -12.94 -14.55
C SER A 195 15.92 -14.44 -14.51
N ASP A 196 15.25 -14.90 -13.46
CA ASP A 196 14.93 -16.31 -13.21
C ASP A 196 13.77 -16.83 -14.07
N LEU A 197 12.93 -15.94 -14.62
CA LEU A 197 11.86 -16.30 -15.56
C LEU A 197 12.40 -16.84 -16.90
N GLN A 198 13.72 -16.78 -17.13
CA GLN A 198 14.38 -17.21 -18.38
C GLN A 198 13.70 -16.65 -19.65
N LEU A 199 13.26 -15.39 -19.58
CA LEU A 199 12.61 -14.71 -20.70
C LEU A 199 13.54 -14.53 -21.90
N SER A 200 12.99 -14.41 -23.10
CA SER A 200 13.74 -14.05 -24.30
C SER A 200 14.51 -12.75 -24.10
N VAL A 201 15.60 -12.60 -24.86
CA VAL A 201 16.44 -11.39 -24.83
C VAL A 201 15.61 -10.13 -25.11
N ARG A 202 14.56 -10.23 -25.93
CA ARG A 202 13.65 -9.13 -26.25
C ARG A 202 12.77 -8.75 -25.05
N ALA A 203 12.09 -9.72 -24.43
CA ALA A 203 11.25 -9.49 -23.26
C ALA A 203 12.08 -8.95 -22.08
N ARG A 204 13.25 -9.54 -21.81
CA ARG A 204 14.16 -9.10 -20.75
C ARG A 204 14.68 -7.68 -20.94
N LYS A 205 15.07 -7.29 -22.16
CA LYS A 205 15.50 -5.92 -22.46
C LYS A 205 14.38 -4.91 -22.26
N CYS A 206 13.13 -5.28 -22.52
CA CYS A 206 11.98 -4.42 -22.28
C CYS A 206 11.72 -4.27 -20.77
N MET A 207 11.77 -5.35 -20.01
CA MET A 207 11.57 -5.33 -18.56
C MET A 207 12.61 -4.45 -17.86
N ASN A 208 13.90 -4.61 -18.20
CA ASN A 208 14.96 -3.72 -17.69
C ASN A 208 14.74 -2.25 -18.07
N ARG A 209 14.18 -1.98 -19.25
CA ARG A 209 13.91 -0.60 -19.71
C ARG A 209 12.74 0.05 -18.97
N LEU A 210 11.74 -0.76 -18.60
CA LEU A 210 10.62 -0.35 -17.77
C LEU A 210 10.99 -0.26 -16.28
N GLY A 211 12.26 -0.54 -15.93
CA GLY A 211 12.73 -0.55 -14.55
C GLY A 211 12.19 -1.72 -13.73
N ILE A 212 11.72 -2.78 -14.39
CA ILE A 212 11.12 -3.95 -13.76
C ILE A 212 12.22 -4.99 -13.52
N ASN A 213 12.60 -5.17 -12.27
CA ASN A 213 13.71 -6.02 -11.84
C ASN A 213 13.24 -7.23 -11.01
N THR A 214 12.08 -7.14 -10.37
CA THR A 214 11.56 -8.18 -9.47
C THR A 214 10.24 -8.77 -9.98
N MET A 215 9.91 -9.98 -9.52
CA MET A 215 8.62 -10.63 -9.84
C MET A 215 7.44 -9.77 -9.36
N GLY A 216 7.55 -9.17 -8.18
CA GLY A 216 6.51 -8.29 -7.63
C GLY A 216 6.20 -7.10 -8.53
N GLU A 217 7.23 -6.48 -9.10
CA GLU A 217 7.06 -5.35 -10.02
C GLU A 217 6.40 -5.75 -11.35
N VAL A 218 6.71 -6.94 -11.90
CA VAL A 218 6.04 -7.44 -13.12
C VAL A 218 4.56 -7.69 -12.86
N MET A 219 4.21 -8.30 -11.71
CA MET A 219 2.84 -8.65 -11.35
C MET A 219 1.94 -7.42 -11.13
N GLN A 220 2.54 -6.26 -10.83
CA GLN A 220 1.80 -5.00 -10.68
C GLN A 220 1.52 -4.29 -12.00
N ARG A 221 2.08 -4.77 -13.13
CA ARG A 221 1.90 -4.19 -14.46
C ARG A 221 0.76 -4.86 -15.22
N THR A 222 0.06 -4.06 -16.01
CA THR A 222 -0.98 -4.55 -16.91
C THR A 222 -0.41 -4.99 -18.27
N ALA A 223 -1.16 -5.85 -18.97
CA ALA A 223 -0.79 -6.28 -20.32
C ALA A 223 -0.66 -5.08 -21.28
N ASP A 224 -1.52 -4.08 -21.13
CA ASP A 224 -1.52 -2.86 -21.95
C ASP A 224 -0.29 -1.99 -21.66
N GLU A 225 0.08 -1.81 -20.38
CA GLU A 225 1.31 -1.09 -19.98
C GLU A 225 2.58 -1.73 -20.57
N LEU A 226 2.61 -3.06 -20.67
CA LEU A 226 3.73 -3.77 -21.27
C LEU A 226 3.72 -3.61 -22.80
N LEU A 227 2.56 -3.62 -23.45
CA LEU A 227 2.41 -3.45 -24.90
C LEU A 227 2.72 -2.02 -25.37
N GLU A 228 2.55 -1.00 -24.53
CA GLU A 228 2.97 0.37 -24.83
C GLU A 228 4.50 0.52 -24.90
N SER A 229 5.26 -0.43 -24.36
CA SER A 229 6.72 -0.39 -24.41
C SER A 229 7.25 -0.59 -25.83
N ARG A 230 8.13 0.33 -26.26
CA ARG A 230 8.77 0.29 -27.58
C ARG A 230 9.54 -1.03 -27.80
N ASN A 231 9.15 -1.77 -28.84
CA ASN A 231 9.66 -3.09 -29.23
C ASN A 231 9.21 -4.26 -28.31
N PHE A 232 8.23 -4.03 -27.45
CA PHE A 232 7.47 -5.10 -26.82
C PHE A 232 6.28 -5.43 -27.73
N GLY A 233 6.01 -6.72 -27.95
CA GLY A 233 4.95 -7.16 -28.84
C GLY A 233 4.22 -8.36 -28.28
N MET A 234 3.14 -8.76 -28.95
CA MET A 234 2.25 -9.85 -28.50
C MET A 234 3.00 -11.15 -28.17
N THR A 235 4.06 -11.49 -28.92
CA THR A 235 4.87 -12.68 -28.66
C THR A 235 5.66 -12.60 -27.35
N SER A 236 6.19 -11.42 -27.00
CA SER A 236 6.86 -11.20 -25.72
C SER A 236 5.87 -11.14 -24.56
N LEU A 237 4.65 -10.64 -24.79
CA LEU A 237 3.58 -10.66 -23.79
C LEU A 237 3.14 -12.10 -23.49
N SER A 238 2.86 -12.90 -24.53
CA SER A 238 2.47 -14.30 -24.37
C SER A 238 3.54 -15.12 -23.64
N GLU A 239 4.82 -14.88 -23.97
CA GLU A 239 5.95 -15.51 -23.28
C GLU A 239 6.01 -15.14 -21.79
N VAL A 240 5.82 -13.86 -21.45
CA VAL A 240 5.79 -13.42 -20.05
C VAL A 240 4.61 -14.05 -19.31
N ARG A 241 3.42 -14.07 -19.92
CA ARG A 241 2.23 -14.72 -19.34
C ARG A 241 2.44 -16.20 -19.08
N GLU A 242 2.95 -16.94 -20.05
CA GLU A 242 3.19 -18.38 -19.93
C GLU A 242 4.20 -18.69 -18.81
N LYS A 243 5.29 -17.91 -18.73
CA LYS A 243 6.32 -18.09 -17.71
C LYS A 243 5.86 -17.69 -16.31
N LEU A 244 5.01 -16.67 -16.18
CA LEU A 244 4.35 -16.32 -14.92
C LEU A 244 3.36 -17.42 -14.50
N GLN A 245 2.53 -17.90 -15.43
CA GLN A 245 1.53 -18.93 -15.19
C GLN A 245 2.16 -20.27 -14.79
N ALA A 246 3.32 -20.63 -15.35
CA ALA A 246 4.10 -21.80 -14.94
C ALA A 246 4.56 -21.74 -13.48
N MET A 247 4.66 -20.54 -12.90
CA MET A 247 4.97 -20.30 -11.49
C MET A 247 3.73 -19.98 -10.65
N GLY A 248 2.52 -20.11 -11.21
CA GLY A 248 1.27 -19.80 -10.53
C GLY A 248 1.00 -18.30 -10.35
N LEU A 249 1.70 -17.45 -11.10
CA LEU A 249 1.60 -15.98 -11.05
C LEU A 249 0.88 -15.44 -12.30
N SER A 250 0.34 -14.23 -12.21
CA SER A 250 -0.40 -13.55 -13.28
C SER A 250 -0.05 -12.06 -13.33
N LEU A 251 -0.28 -11.43 -14.49
CA LEU A 251 -0.15 -9.98 -14.66
C LEU A 251 -1.39 -9.27 -14.11
N ARG A 252 -1.27 -7.99 -13.80
CA ARG A 252 -2.40 -7.19 -13.32
C ARG A 252 -3.41 -7.01 -14.45
N GLY A 253 -4.55 -7.69 -14.43
CA GLY A 253 -5.52 -7.58 -15.53
C GLY A 253 -5.86 -8.89 -16.24
N ASP A 254 -5.09 -9.95 -16.02
CA ASP A 254 -5.29 -11.29 -16.59
C ASP A 254 -5.88 -12.31 -15.61
#